data_AF-A0A660U5V5-F1
#
_entry.id   AF-A0A660U5V5-F1
#
_cell.length_a   1.000
_cell.length_b   1.000
_cell.length_c   1.000
_cell.angle_alpha   90.00
_cell.angle_beta   90.00
_cell.angle_gamma   90.00
#
_symmetry.space_group_name_H-M   'P 1'
#
loop_
_entity.id
_entity.type
_entity.pdbx_description
1 polymer ?
#
loop_
_entity_poly.entity_id
_entity_poly.type
_entity_poly.pdbx_seq_one_letter_code
_entity_poly.pdbx_strand_id
1 'polypeptide(L)'
;MKYELFIALRYLTSRKGHSFISVVSLFSVLGLMIGVATVIVVIGVLKGFEDAIKEKMLGAEPHIIIWAQGADAFPDYERVISEVEEVKGVVAASPAVVSQGLLQNEEGDRRIGVIVKGVDPSRENRVTNIERYLSGPLDFNPEMVEEARERYKGRFTIKG
;
A
#
# COMPACT_ATOMS: atom_id res chain seq x y z
N MET A 1 46.55 -2.05 21.60
CA MET A 1 45.25 -1.67 21.01
C MET A 1 44.92 -0.17 21.08
N LYS A 2 44.84 0.51 22.24
CA LYS A 2 44.62 1.98 22.26
C LYS A 2 45.79 2.81 21.68
N TYR A 3 47.02 2.34 21.84
CA TYR A 3 48.22 3.04 21.37
C TYR A 3 48.35 3.02 19.83
N GLU A 4 47.99 1.91 19.18
CA GLU A 4 47.98 1.79 17.71
C GLU A 4 46.95 2.72 17.09
N LEU A 5 45.75 2.81 17.68
CA LEU A 5 44.71 3.74 17.26
C LEU A 5 45.14 5.21 17.41
N PHE A 6 45.83 5.54 18.51
CA PHE A 6 46.36 6.89 18.76
C PHE A 6 47.41 7.30 17.72
N ILE A 7 48.32 6.38 17.37
CA ILE A 7 49.32 6.61 16.31
C ILE A 7 48.63 6.79 14.96
N ALA A 8 47.69 5.91 14.62
CA ALA A 8 46.96 5.95 13.34
C ALA A 8 46.17 7.25 13.18
N LEU A 9 45.39 7.67 14.20
CA LEU A 9 44.63 8.92 14.16
C LEU A 9 45.56 10.14 14.03
N ARG A 10 46.68 10.15 14.77
CA ARG A 10 47.66 11.23 14.72
C ARG A 10 48.31 11.33 13.35
N TYR A 11 48.59 10.22 12.68
CA TYR A 11 49.06 10.23 11.28
C TYR A 11 47.99 10.72 10.31
N LEU A 12 46.71 10.38 10.53
CA LEU A 12 45.59 10.85 9.71
C LEU A 12 45.33 12.37 9.86
N THR A 13 45.56 12.94 11.06
CA THR A 13 45.28 14.35 11.39
C THR A 13 46.51 15.26 11.40
N SER A 14 47.74 14.73 11.38
CA SER A 14 48.95 15.55 11.49
C SER A 14 49.20 16.39 10.24
N ARG A 15 49.09 17.71 10.38
CA ARG A 15 49.29 18.72 9.32
C ARG A 15 50.74 19.24 9.17
N LYS A 16 51.70 18.76 9.95
CA LYS A 16 53.05 19.34 9.98
C LYS A 16 53.97 18.69 8.93
N GLY A 17 54.24 19.40 7.83
CA GLY A 17 55.30 19.10 6.85
C GLY A 17 54.82 18.77 5.43
N HIS A 18 53.65 18.14 5.26
CA HIS A 18 53.14 17.69 3.95
C HIS A 18 51.65 18.07 3.75
N SER A 19 51.37 19.36 3.57
CA SER A 19 50.00 19.87 3.38
C SER A 19 49.25 19.19 2.23
N PHE A 20 49.95 18.82 1.15
CA PHE A 20 49.39 18.13 -0.01
C PHE A 20 48.80 16.74 0.33
N ILE A 21 49.48 15.96 1.16
CA ILE A 21 49.05 14.60 1.55
C ILE A 21 47.79 14.67 2.42
N SER A 22 47.70 15.66 3.30
CA SER A 22 46.53 15.87 4.16
C SER A 22 45.27 16.23 3.36
N VAL A 23 45.42 17.02 2.28
CA VAL A 23 44.30 17.39 1.40
C VAL A 23 43.78 16.17 0.62
N VAL A 24 44.66 15.37 0.03
CA VAL A 24 44.26 14.16 -0.71
C VAL A 24 43.59 13.14 0.21
N SER A 25 44.11 12.95 1.43
CA SER A 25 43.49 12.07 2.42
C SER A 25 42.07 12.52 2.80
N LEU A 26 41.84 13.84 2.93
CA LEU A 26 40.52 14.38 3.25
C LEU A 26 39.51 14.10 2.12
N PHE A 27 39.88 14.40 0.87
CA PHE A 27 39.01 14.14 -0.28
C PHE A 27 38.75 12.64 -0.48
N SER A 28 39.74 11.78 -0.21
CA SER A 28 39.58 10.33 -0.31
C SER A 28 38.56 9.80 0.70
N VAL A 29 38.62 10.27 1.96
CA VAL A 29 37.66 9.88 2.99
C VAL A 29 36.27 10.43 2.68
N LEU A 30 36.16 11.69 2.24
CA LEU A 30 34.87 12.27 1.84
C LEU A 30 34.23 11.53 0.67
N GLY A 31 35.02 11.20 -0.36
CA GLY A 31 34.54 10.42 -1.51
C GLY A 31 34.03 9.03 -1.10
N LEU A 32 34.78 8.34 -0.23
CA LEU A 32 34.35 7.05 0.31
C LEU A 32 33.06 7.19 1.13
N MET A 33 32.98 8.20 2.01
CA MET A 33 31.79 8.44 2.82
C MET A 33 30.55 8.68 1.94
N ILE A 34 30.66 9.50 0.90
CA ILE A 34 29.56 9.78 -0.03
C ILE A 34 29.18 8.51 -0.80
N GLY A 35 30.16 7.75 -1.29
CA GLY A 35 29.92 6.52 -2.04
C GLY A 35 29.20 5.46 -1.20
N VAL A 36 29.70 5.20 0.01
CA VAL A 36 29.09 4.24 0.93
C VAL A 36 27.72 4.71 1.40
N ALA A 37 27.56 5.99 1.74
CA ALA A 37 26.27 6.54 2.14
C ALA A 37 25.22 6.40 1.03
N THR A 38 25.61 6.67 -0.23
CA THR A 38 24.72 6.52 -1.38
C THR A 38 24.24 5.08 -1.52
N VAL A 39 25.15 4.10 -1.44
CA VAL A 39 24.79 2.68 -1.54
C VAL A 39 23.86 2.25 -0.39
N ILE A 40 24.14 2.69 0.84
CA ILE A 40 23.30 2.39 2.00
C ILE A 40 21.88 2.95 1.81
N VAL A 41 21.76 4.21 1.37
CA VAL A 41 20.47 4.85 1.11
C VAL A 41 19.70 4.12 0.04
N VAL A 42 20.34 3.77 -1.08
CA VAL A 42 19.69 3.03 -2.17
C VAL A 42 19.18 1.67 -1.69
N ILE A 43 20.00 0.92 -0.93
CA ILE A 43 19.57 -0.37 -0.37
C ILE A 43 18.41 -0.17 0.60
N GLY A 44 18.43 0.89 1.42
CA GLY A 44 17.33 1.22 2.33
C GLY A 44 16.02 1.50 1.58
N VAL A 45 16.07 2.30 0.52
CA VAL A 45 14.90 2.60 -0.32
C VAL A 45 14.39 1.34 -1.03
N LEU A 46 15.28 0.54 -1.62
CA LEU A 46 14.90 -0.68 -2.32
C LEU A 46 14.24 -1.69 -1.37
N LYS A 47 14.78 -1.89 -0.16
CA LYS A 47 14.17 -2.77 0.84
C LYS A 47 12.80 -2.27 1.28
N GLY A 48 12.67 -0.98 1.61
CA GLY A 48 11.38 -0.41 2.00
C GLY A 48 10.33 -0.53 0.89
N PHE A 49 10.74 -0.36 -0.37
CA PHE A 49 9.87 -0.53 -1.52
C PHE A 49 9.47 -1.99 -1.75
N GLU A 50 10.41 -2.93 -1.60
CA GLU A 50 10.14 -4.37 -1.68
C GLU A 50 9.09 -4.80 -0.64
N ASP A 51 9.24 -4.35 0.61
CA ASP A 51 8.29 -4.63 1.67
C ASP A 51 6.91 -4.03 1.37
N ALA A 52 6.87 -2.78 0.87
CA ALA A 52 5.63 -2.13 0.49
C ALA A 52 4.90 -2.86 -0.65
N ILE A 53 5.62 -3.36 -1.66
CA ILE A 53 5.02 -4.16 -2.74
C ILE A 53 4.48 -5.48 -2.19
N LYS A 54 5.26 -6.18 -1.38
CA LYS A 54 4.85 -7.46 -0.79
C LYS A 54 3.59 -7.29 0.06
N GLU A 55 3.54 -6.26 0.89
CA GLU A 55 2.38 -5.97 1.73
C GLU A 55 1.14 -5.63 0.87
N LYS A 56 1.31 -4.86 -0.21
CA LYS A 56 0.21 -4.55 -1.13
C LYS A 56 -0.29 -5.77 -1.88
N MET A 57 0.60 -6.67 -2.31
CA MET A 57 0.19 -7.90 -3.01
C MET A 57 -0.48 -8.92 -2.09
N LEU A 58 -0.04 -9.04 -0.82
CA LEU A 58 -0.55 -10.08 0.09
C LEU A 58 -1.71 -9.62 0.97
N GLY A 59 -1.90 -8.30 1.17
CA GLY A 59 -2.82 -7.78 2.19
C GLY A 59 -4.09 -7.11 1.66
N ALA A 60 -4.10 -6.67 0.40
CA ALA A 60 -5.17 -5.83 -0.15
C ALA A 60 -6.17 -6.59 -1.05
N GLU A 61 -5.77 -7.74 -1.60
CA GLU A 61 -6.61 -8.57 -2.46
C GLU A 61 -6.76 -9.97 -1.84
N PRO A 62 -7.92 -10.64 -2.00
CA PRO A 62 -8.07 -12.04 -1.62
C PRO A 62 -7.11 -12.93 -2.43
N HIS A 63 -6.57 -13.96 -1.79
CA HIS A 63 -5.65 -14.91 -2.43
C HIS A 63 -6.29 -15.67 -3.60
N ILE A 64 -7.61 -15.87 -3.56
CA ILE A 64 -8.39 -16.59 -4.58
C ILE A 64 -9.71 -15.85 -4.79
N ILE A 65 -10.10 -15.65 -6.04
CA ILE A 65 -11.39 -15.09 -6.43
C ILE A 65 -12.14 -16.15 -7.23
N ILE A 66 -13.38 -16.43 -6.84
CA ILE A 66 -14.27 -17.38 -7.52
C ILE A 66 -15.35 -16.58 -8.23
N TRP A 67 -15.39 -16.68 -9.56
CA TRP A 67 -16.42 -16.05 -10.38
C TRP A 67 -17.53 -17.04 -10.68
N ALA A 68 -18.77 -16.57 -10.69
CA ALA A 68 -19.88 -17.34 -11.21
C ALA A 68 -19.67 -17.59 -12.71
N GLN A 69 -20.02 -18.78 -13.20
CA GLN A 69 -19.93 -19.09 -14.61
C GLN A 69 -21.09 -18.41 -15.36
N GLY A 70 -20.80 -17.30 -16.04
CA GLY A 70 -21.78 -16.54 -16.82
C GLY A 70 -21.88 -15.08 -16.38
N ALA A 71 -22.94 -14.39 -16.82
CA ALA A 71 -23.23 -13.00 -16.43
C ALA A 71 -24.04 -12.90 -15.12
N ASP A 72 -24.45 -14.03 -14.55
CA ASP A 72 -25.36 -14.08 -13.40
C ASP A 72 -24.62 -14.19 -12.07
N ALA A 73 -25.22 -13.60 -11.03
CA ALA A 73 -24.75 -13.75 -9.65
C ALA A 73 -24.94 -15.20 -9.15
N PHE A 74 -24.19 -15.58 -8.10
CA PHE A 74 -24.42 -16.87 -7.43
C PHE A 74 -25.84 -16.92 -6.86
N PRO A 75 -26.69 -17.89 -7.28
CA PRO A 75 -28.09 -17.97 -6.81
C PRO A 75 -28.19 -18.23 -5.30
N ASP A 76 -27.23 -18.96 -4.74
CA ASP A 76 -27.12 -19.30 -3.33
C ASP A 76 -25.65 -19.19 -2.89
N TYR A 77 -25.20 -17.95 -2.70
CA TYR A 77 -23.81 -17.67 -2.34
C TYR A 77 -23.45 -18.19 -0.94
N GLU A 78 -24.41 -18.31 -0.02
CA GLU A 78 -24.18 -18.78 1.35
C GLU A 78 -23.78 -20.26 1.37
N ARG A 79 -24.46 -21.10 0.57
CA ARG A 79 -24.07 -22.50 0.41
C ARG A 79 -22.68 -22.63 -0.20
N VAL A 80 -22.36 -21.83 -1.22
CA VAL A 80 -21.02 -21.84 -1.86
C VAL A 80 -19.92 -21.43 -0.87
N ILE A 81 -20.17 -20.41 -0.04
CA ILE A 81 -19.23 -20.01 1.01
C ILE A 81 -18.98 -21.16 1.98
N SER A 82 -20.05 -21.83 2.42
CA SER A 82 -19.94 -22.97 3.36
C SER A 82 -19.10 -24.12 2.76
N GLU A 83 -19.37 -24.48 1.51
CA GLU A 83 -18.60 -25.52 0.79
C GLU A 83 -17.12 -25.12 0.62
N VAL A 84 -16.83 -23.85 0.38
CA VAL A 84 -15.45 -23.33 0.22
C VAL A 84 -14.72 -23.29 1.56
N GLU A 85 -15.38 -22.90 2.65
CA GLU A 85 -14.78 -22.88 4.00
C GLU A 85 -14.47 -24.30 4.52
N GLU A 86 -15.13 -25.34 4.03
CA GLU A 86 -14.80 -26.75 4.34
C GLU A 86 -13.51 -27.25 3.68
N VAL A 87 -13.01 -26.56 2.65
CA VAL A 87 -11.79 -26.97 1.94
C VAL A 87 -10.55 -26.73 2.81
N LYS A 88 -9.75 -27.79 3.00
CA LYS A 88 -8.51 -27.72 3.80
C LYS A 88 -7.55 -26.65 3.26
N GLY A 89 -7.30 -25.64 4.08
CA GLY A 89 -6.40 -24.52 3.76
C GLY A 89 -7.11 -23.19 3.51
N VAL A 90 -8.44 -23.17 3.42
CA VAL A 90 -9.22 -21.94 3.39
C VAL A 90 -9.36 -21.40 4.81
N VAL A 91 -9.00 -20.12 5.01
CA VAL A 91 -9.06 -19.45 6.32
C VAL A 91 -10.41 -18.74 6.52
N ALA A 92 -10.93 -18.13 5.46
CA ALA A 92 -12.23 -17.47 5.43
C ALA A 92 -12.67 -17.25 3.98
N ALA A 93 -13.99 -17.12 3.77
CA ALA A 93 -14.55 -16.66 2.50
C ALA A 93 -15.52 -15.48 2.72
N SER A 94 -15.65 -14.65 1.69
CA SER A 94 -16.50 -13.44 1.70
C SER A 94 -17.16 -13.25 0.33
N PRO A 95 -18.46 -12.91 0.29
CA PRO A 95 -19.13 -12.61 -0.97
C PRO A 95 -18.76 -11.20 -1.44
N ALA A 96 -18.54 -11.05 -2.75
CA ALA A 96 -18.32 -9.75 -3.37
C ALA A 96 -19.08 -9.63 -4.68
N VAL A 97 -19.62 -8.44 -4.94
CA VAL A 97 -20.24 -8.07 -6.22
C VAL A 97 -19.41 -6.95 -6.84
N VAL A 98 -18.92 -7.18 -8.05
CA VAL A 98 -18.09 -6.20 -8.78
C VAL A 98 -18.87 -5.73 -9.99
N SER A 99 -19.12 -4.42 -10.07
CA SER A 99 -19.81 -3.79 -11.19
C SER A 99 -19.01 -2.61 -11.72
N GLN A 100 -19.15 -2.32 -13.02
CA GLN A 100 -18.58 -1.14 -13.64
C GLN A 100 -19.64 -0.05 -13.70
N GLY A 101 -19.29 1.16 -13.27
CA GLY A 101 -20.17 2.31 -13.24
C GLY A 101 -19.52 3.54 -13.85
N LEU A 102 -20.32 4.57 -14.09
CA LEU A 102 -19.85 5.86 -14.53
C LEU A 102 -20.16 6.90 -13.46
N LEU A 103 -19.12 7.51 -12.89
CA LEU A 103 -19.28 8.71 -12.09
C LEU A 103 -19.33 9.91 -13.02
N GLN A 104 -20.35 10.73 -12.83
CA GLN A 104 -20.51 11.96 -13.57
C GLN A 104 -20.70 13.11 -12.58
N ASN A 105 -20.04 14.24 -12.83
CA ASN A 105 -20.40 15.46 -12.10
C ASN A 105 -21.78 15.97 -12.53
N GLU A 106 -22.38 16.86 -11.75
CA GLU A 106 -23.73 17.38 -12.04
C GLU A 106 -23.83 18.07 -13.41
N GLU A 107 -22.77 18.76 -13.84
CA GLU A 107 -22.70 19.48 -15.12
C GLU A 107 -22.53 18.55 -16.33
N GLY A 108 -22.08 17.31 -16.11
CA GLY A 108 -21.97 16.27 -17.12
C GLY A 108 -20.83 16.37 -18.11
N ASP A 109 -19.94 17.36 -17.93
CA ASP A 109 -18.73 17.57 -18.71
C ASP A 109 -17.58 16.64 -18.28
N ARG A 110 -17.64 16.06 -17.07
CA ARG A 110 -16.63 15.13 -16.55
C ARG A 110 -17.23 13.79 -16.18
N ARG A 111 -16.76 12.76 -16.88
CA ARG A 111 -17.15 11.36 -16.71
C ARG A 111 -15.93 10.52 -16.37
N ILE A 112 -16.03 9.75 -15.30
CA ILE A 112 -14.97 8.86 -14.84
C ILE A 112 -15.57 7.46 -14.73
N GLY A 113 -15.01 6.51 -15.47
CA GLY A 113 -15.35 5.10 -15.27
C GLY A 113 -14.83 4.64 -13.91
N VAL A 114 -15.67 3.95 -13.15
CA VAL A 114 -15.32 3.40 -11.84
C VAL A 114 -15.69 1.93 -11.75
N ILE A 115 -14.99 1.22 -10.88
CA ILE A 115 -15.34 -0.13 -10.47
C ILE A 115 -15.92 -0.03 -9.06
N VAL A 116 -17.13 -0.52 -8.89
CA VAL A 116 -17.84 -0.58 -7.62
C VAL A 116 -17.79 -2.02 -7.12
N LYS A 117 -17.15 -2.24 -5.97
CA LYS A 117 -17.10 -3.52 -5.28
C LYS A 117 -18.02 -3.45 -4.05
N GLY A 118 -19.15 -4.15 -4.09
CA GLY A 118 -19.99 -4.41 -2.93
C GLY A 118 -19.41 -5.56 -2.12
N VAL A 119 -19.23 -5.36 -0.82
CA VAL A 119 -18.70 -6.36 0.13
C VAL A 119 -19.52 -6.35 1.41
N ASP A 120 -19.55 -7.48 2.12
CA ASP A 120 -20.02 -7.52 3.51
C ASP A 120 -18.84 -7.16 4.44
N PRO A 121 -18.86 -6.00 5.12
CA PRO A 121 -17.74 -5.56 5.94
C PRO A 121 -17.37 -6.57 7.04
N SER A 122 -18.36 -7.27 7.61
CA SER A 122 -18.12 -8.20 8.72
C SER A 122 -17.35 -9.45 8.26
N ARG A 123 -17.59 -9.91 7.03
CA ARG A 123 -16.94 -11.09 6.46
C ARG A 123 -15.66 -10.74 5.71
N GLU A 124 -15.63 -9.61 5.01
CA GLU A 124 -14.48 -9.17 4.21
C GLU A 124 -13.24 -8.91 5.08
N ASN A 125 -13.41 -8.43 6.33
CA ASN A 125 -12.30 -8.25 7.29
C ASN A 125 -11.58 -9.56 7.66
N ARG A 126 -12.23 -10.71 7.50
CA ARG A 126 -11.61 -12.02 7.75
C ARG A 126 -10.76 -12.49 6.55
N VAL A 127 -11.01 -11.95 5.36
CA VAL A 127 -10.35 -12.33 4.10
C VAL A 127 -9.28 -11.31 3.70
N THR A 128 -9.54 -10.03 3.89
CA THR A 128 -8.66 -8.91 3.55
C THR A 128 -8.57 -7.91 4.71
N ASN A 129 -7.51 -7.11 4.77
CA ASN A 129 -7.36 -6.08 5.78
C ASN A 129 -8.05 -4.76 5.38
N ILE A 130 -9.31 -4.83 4.93
CA ILE A 130 -10.02 -3.65 4.39
C ILE A 130 -10.24 -2.55 5.44
N GLU A 131 -10.40 -2.90 6.72
CA GLU A 131 -10.44 -1.95 7.85
C GLU A 131 -9.31 -0.91 7.86
N ARG A 132 -8.09 -1.29 7.46
CA ARG A 132 -6.94 -0.35 7.42
C ARG A 132 -7.08 0.71 6.33
N TYR A 133 -7.94 0.48 5.36
CA TYR A 133 -8.17 1.36 4.21
C TYR A 133 -9.51 2.11 4.30
N LEU A 134 -10.35 1.79 5.29
CA LEU A 134 -11.62 2.45 5.51
C LEU A 134 -11.43 3.65 6.43
N SER A 135 -11.95 4.81 6.04
CA SER A 135 -11.98 6.01 6.86
C SER A 135 -13.41 6.54 6.90
N GLY A 136 -14.01 6.51 8.08
CA GLY A 136 -15.39 6.93 8.32
C GLY A 136 -16.30 5.80 8.80
N PRO A 137 -17.54 6.12 9.22
CA PRO A 137 -18.54 5.11 9.60
C PRO A 137 -18.92 4.24 8.39
N LEU A 138 -19.01 2.93 8.58
CA LEU A 138 -19.45 1.97 7.55
C LEU A 138 -20.97 1.90 7.42
N ASP A 139 -21.69 2.65 8.24
CA ASP A 139 -23.14 2.74 8.17
C ASP A 139 -23.54 3.60 6.98
N PHE A 140 -24.01 2.98 5.91
CA PHE A 140 -24.79 3.67 4.89
C PHE A 140 -26.24 3.86 5.38
N ASN A 141 -26.41 4.51 6.55
CA ASN A 141 -27.74 4.89 7.02
C ASN A 141 -28.36 5.83 5.96
N PRO A 142 -29.62 5.64 5.53
CA PRO A 142 -30.33 6.56 4.65
C PRO A 142 -30.11 8.03 4.98
N GLU A 143 -30.11 8.39 6.28
CA GLU A 143 -29.85 9.77 6.73
C GLU A 143 -28.43 10.26 6.44
N MET A 144 -27.40 9.39 6.55
CA MET A 144 -26.02 9.74 6.18
C MET A 144 -25.83 9.83 4.67
N VAL A 145 -26.56 9.03 3.90
CA VAL A 145 -26.58 9.14 2.43
C VAL A 145 -27.27 10.44 2.02
N GLU A 146 -28.35 10.82 2.71
CA GLU A 146 -29.03 12.11 2.54
C GLU A 146 -28.11 13.27 2.95
N GLU A 147 -27.41 13.17 4.08
CA GLU A 147 -26.46 14.18 4.57
C GLU A 147 -25.24 14.30 3.67
N ALA A 148 -24.72 13.18 3.13
CA ALA A 148 -23.66 13.20 2.13
C ALA A 148 -24.17 13.79 0.81
N ARG A 149 -25.41 13.50 0.39
CA ARG A 149 -26.05 14.16 -0.76
C ARG A 149 -26.22 15.66 -0.55
N GLU A 150 -26.56 16.11 0.66
CA GLU A 150 -26.68 17.53 1.00
C GLU A 150 -25.29 18.20 1.13
N ARG A 151 -24.30 17.53 1.72
CA ARG A 151 -22.94 18.04 1.95
C ARG A 151 -22.09 18.05 0.66
N TYR A 152 -22.37 17.13 -0.26
CA TYR A 152 -21.69 17.03 -1.57
C TYR A 152 -22.60 17.34 -2.77
N LYS A 153 -23.79 17.91 -2.52
CA LYS A 153 -24.64 18.58 -3.53
C LYS A 153 -23.75 19.53 -4.33
N GLY A 154 -23.63 19.29 -5.64
CA GLY A 154 -22.73 20.06 -6.51
C GLY A 154 -21.50 19.33 -7.04
N ARG A 155 -21.09 18.16 -6.52
CA ARG A 155 -19.80 17.55 -6.92
C ARG A 155 -19.87 16.21 -7.66
N PHE A 156 -20.73 15.26 -7.28
CA PHE A 156 -20.74 13.94 -7.94
C PHE A 156 -22.13 13.28 -7.89
N THR A 157 -22.61 12.82 -9.04
CA THR A 157 -23.81 11.98 -9.18
C THR A 157 -23.41 10.62 -9.76
N ILE A 158 -23.76 9.54 -9.07
CA ILE A 158 -23.65 8.18 -9.59
C ILE A 158 -24.96 7.89 -10.32
N LYS A 159 -24.92 7.75 -11.64
CA LYS A 159 -26.07 7.29 -12.43
C LYS A 159 -25.90 5.79 -12.65
N GLY A 160 -26.84 5.01 -12.12
CA GLY A 160 -26.93 3.55 -12.32
C GLY A 160 -27.34 3.17 -13.73
#